data_AF-A0A1Q3N2G7-F1
#
_entry.id   AF-A0A1Q3N2G7-F1
#
_cell.length_a   1.000
_cell.length_b   1.000
_cell.length_c   1.000
_cell.angle_alpha   90.00
_cell.angle_beta   90.00
_cell.angle_gamma   90.00
#
_symmetry.space_group_name_H-M   'P 1'
#
loop_
_entity.id
_entity.type
_entity.pdbx_description
1 polymer ?
#
loop_
_entity_poly.entity_id
_entity_poly.type
_entity_poly.pdbx_seq_one_letter_code
_entity_poly.pdbx_strand_id
1 'polypeptide(L)'
;MQCTQCNSDNVQRLAVIYEAGTRNIKTTSSTFGAGIGSGYGLGSATTNTSGTSQSYLAKKAAPPQKVSYIPIIGFIFGGFLIPNFFQSFNIPLMLLFFAAAVIYGIYAYKHNNNKYPPLYQAWLRSWHCNKCGTIYTA
;
A
#
# COMPACT_ATOMS: atom_id res chain seq x y z
N MET A 1 29.38 -5.42 -11.24
CA MET A 1 28.44 -5.62 -12.37
C MET A 1 28.41 -4.31 -13.14
N GLN A 2 28.53 -4.34 -14.46
CA GLN A 2 28.57 -3.13 -15.29
C GLN A 2 27.22 -2.87 -15.94
N CYS A 3 26.89 -1.60 -16.15
CA CYS A 3 25.70 -1.21 -16.89
C CYS A 3 25.81 -1.61 -18.36
N THR A 4 24.79 -2.27 -18.91
CA THR A 4 24.76 -2.70 -20.32
C THR A 4 24.71 -1.55 -21.33
N GLN A 5 24.34 -0.34 -20.90
CA GLN A 5 24.22 0.82 -21.78
C GLN A 5 25.43 1.76 -21.70
N CYS A 6 25.92 2.06 -20.50
CA CYS A 6 26.99 3.05 -20.30
C CYS A 6 28.28 2.47 -19.73
N ASN A 7 28.35 1.15 -19.55
CA ASN A 7 29.49 0.42 -18.97
C ASN A 7 29.98 0.94 -17.60
N SER A 8 29.16 1.71 -16.88
CA SER A 8 29.51 2.22 -15.57
C SER A 8 29.33 1.17 -14.48
N ASP A 9 30.21 1.20 -13.49
CA ASP A 9 30.12 0.39 -12.27
C ASP A 9 29.12 0.95 -11.24
N ASN A 10 28.59 2.16 -11.47
CA ASN A 10 27.60 2.81 -10.59
C ASN A 10 26.19 2.24 -10.82
N VAL A 11 25.98 0.99 -10.43
CA VAL A 11 24.71 0.28 -10.51
C VAL A 11 24.25 -0.17 -9.12
N GLN A 12 22.95 -0.08 -8.87
CA GLN A 12 22.33 -0.46 -7.61
C GLN A 12 21.08 -1.31 -7.87
N ARG A 13 20.79 -2.25 -6.98
CA ARG A 13 19.57 -3.08 -7.07
C ARG A 13 18.35 -2.22 -6.82
N LEU A 14 17.26 -2.47 -7.55
CA LEU A 14 15.99 -1.74 -7.37
C LEU A 14 15.48 -1.85 -5.92
N ALA A 15 15.60 -3.03 -5.32
CA ALA A 15 15.21 -3.25 -3.93
C ALA A 15 15.96 -2.34 -2.96
N VAL A 16 17.27 -2.18 -3.14
CA VAL A 16 18.10 -1.32 -2.27
C VAL A 16 17.74 0.15 -2.46
N ILE A 17 17.49 0.59 -3.70
CA ILE A 17 17.07 1.98 -3.98
C ILE A 17 15.71 2.27 -3.34
N TYR A 18 14.76 1.34 -3.44
CA TYR A 18 13.44 1.47 -2.86
C TYR A 18 13.49 1.55 -1.33
N GLU A 19 14.24 0.65 -0.70
CA GLU A 19 14.41 0.62 0.77
C GLU A 19 15.17 1.85 1.27
N ALA A 20 16.28 2.23 0.62
CA ALA A 20 17.07 3.39 1.01
C ALA A 20 16.30 4.71 0.86
N GLY A 21 15.40 4.79 -0.12
CA GLY A 21 14.60 5.98 -0.37
C GLY A 21 13.22 5.98 0.30
N THR A 22 12.82 4.93 1.02
CA THR A 22 11.55 4.88 1.77
C THR A 22 11.81 5.00 3.26
N ARG A 23 11.26 6.04 3.89
CA ARG A 23 11.32 6.27 5.34
C ARG A 23 9.92 6.27 5.92
N ASN A 24 9.69 5.41 6.91
CA ASN A 24 8.47 5.42 7.70
C ASN A 24 8.65 6.32 8.92
N ILE A 25 7.84 7.37 9.01
CA ILE A 25 7.80 8.30 10.14
C ILE A 25 6.65 7.84 11.03
N LYS A 26 6.98 7.34 12.22
CA LYS A 26 6.02 7.08 13.30
C LYS A 26 6.38 8.03 14.43
N THR A 27 5.58 9.08 14.61
CA THR A 27 5.74 10.04 15.70
C THR A 27 4.55 9.88 16.63
N THR A 28 4.82 9.49 17.87
CA THR A 28 3.83 9.49 18.94
C THR A 28 4.14 10.66 19.85
N SER A 29 3.25 11.64 19.88
CA SER A 29 3.38 12.82 20.74
C SER A 29 2.34 12.71 21.86
N SER A 30 2.79 12.57 23.10
CA SER A 30 1.94 12.67 24.28
C SER A 30 2.10 14.06 24.87
N THR A 31 1.07 14.89 24.73
CA THR A 31 1.02 16.20 25.37
C THR A 31 0.24 16.07 26.68
N PHE A 32 0.93 16.34 27.79
CA PHE A 32 0.32 16.46 29.11
C PHE A 32 0.14 17.96 29.39
N GLY A 33 -1.12 18.43 29.46
CA GLY A 33 -1.44 19.83 29.71
C GLY A 33 -2.36 19.95 30.92
N ALA A 34 -1.99 20.79 31.88
CA ALA A 34 -2.90 21.26 32.92
C ALA A 34 -3.53 22.58 32.44
N GLY A 35 -4.83 22.56 32.13
CA GLY A 35 -5.56 23.76 31.72
C GLY A 35 -6.26 24.41 32.90
N ILE A 36 -6.04 25.71 33.11
CA ILE A 36 -6.80 26.53 34.07
C ILE A 36 -7.85 27.30 33.26
N GLY A 37 -9.05 26.73 33.12
CA GLY A 37 -10.19 27.39 32.46
C GLY A 37 -11.52 26.74 32.84
N SER A 38 -12.39 27.49 33.53
CA SER A 38 -13.79 27.19 33.95
C SER A 38 -14.11 25.82 34.59
N GLY A 39 -13.11 24.96 34.80
CA GLY A 39 -13.18 23.69 35.51
C GLY A 39 -11.78 23.10 35.61
N TYR A 40 -11.40 22.60 36.80
CA TYR A 40 -10.11 21.94 37.00
C TYR A 40 -10.12 20.61 36.24
N GLY A 41 -9.34 20.50 35.15
CA GLY A 41 -9.29 19.31 34.32
C GLY A 41 -7.86 18.94 33.93
N LEU A 42 -7.41 17.76 34.35
CA LEU A 42 -6.21 17.11 33.83
C LEU A 42 -6.59 16.34 32.56
N GLY A 43 -6.07 16.77 31.41
CA GLY A 43 -6.29 16.12 30.13
C GLY A 43 -4.98 15.68 29.50
N SER A 44 -4.86 14.39 29.17
CA SER A 44 -3.77 13.88 28.32
C SER A 44 -4.27 13.74 26.89
N ALA A 45 -3.64 14.41 25.94
CA ALA A 45 -3.90 14.20 24.52
C ALA A 45 -2.72 13.40 23.92
N THR A 46 -3.02 12.23 23.36
CA THR A 46 -2.06 11.45 22.58
C THR A 46 -2.35 11.64 21.10
N THR A 47 -1.45 12.30 20.39
CA THR A 47 -1.51 12.43 18.94
C THR A 47 -0.53 11.44 18.31
N ASN A 48 -1.09 10.49 17.55
CA ASN A 48 -0.31 9.56 16.74
C ASN A 48 -0.25 10.10 15.32
N THR A 49 0.94 10.47 14.85
CA THR A 49 1.17 10.90 13.47
C THR A 49 2.02 9.85 12.76
N SER A 50 1.42 9.19 11.77
CA SER A 50 2.13 8.31 10.85
C SER A 50 2.24 8.98 9.49
N GLY A 51 3.46 9.03 8.93
CA GLY A 51 3.72 9.51 7.59
C GLY A 51 4.76 8.64 6.88
N THR A 52 4.73 8.62 5.56
CA THR A 52 5.77 7.96 4.75
C THR A 52 6.46 9.02 3.90
N SER A 53 7.78 9.09 3.99
CA SER A 53 8.60 9.94 3.14
C SER A 53 9.30 9.05 2.12
N GLN A 54 9.06 9.29 0.83
CA GLN A 54 9.66 8.52 -0.26
C GLN A 54 10.39 9.45 -1.22
N SER A 55 11.61 9.08 -1.59
CA SER A 55 12.37 9.77 -2.62
C SER A 55 11.77 9.50 -4.01
N TYR A 56 11.99 10.41 -4.96
CA TYR A 56 11.50 10.26 -6.33
C TYR A 56 12.07 9.00 -7.02
N LEU A 57 13.35 8.68 -6.75
CA LEU A 57 13.99 7.46 -7.26
C LEU A 57 13.41 6.20 -6.63
N ALA A 58 13.11 6.19 -5.33
CA ALA A 58 12.43 5.07 -4.70
C ALA A 58 11.01 4.88 -5.25
N LYS A 59 10.27 5.97 -5.50
CA LYS A 59 8.94 5.87 -6.12
C LYS A 59 9.00 5.25 -7.53
N LYS A 60 10.04 5.54 -8.30
CA LYS A 60 10.29 4.89 -9.60
C LYS A 60 10.71 3.43 -9.49
N ALA A 61 11.49 3.09 -8.46
CA ALA A 61 11.95 1.73 -8.18
C ALA A 61 10.93 0.89 -7.39
N ALA A 62 9.70 1.38 -7.21
CA ALA A 62 8.71 0.72 -6.37
C ALA A 62 8.41 -0.72 -6.84
N PRO A 63 8.24 -1.66 -5.89
CA PRO A 63 7.87 -3.03 -6.23
C PRO A 63 6.47 -3.08 -6.85
N PRO A 64 6.15 -4.14 -7.62
CA PRO A 64 4.78 -4.39 -8.04
C PRO A 64 3.89 -4.48 -6.80
N GLN A 65 2.66 -3.97 -6.90
CA GLN A 65 1.70 -4.00 -5.79
C GLN A 65 0.81 -5.24 -5.89
N LYS A 66 0.52 -5.85 -4.74
CA LYS A 66 -0.51 -6.89 -4.64
C LYS A 66 -1.89 -6.25 -4.75
N VAL A 67 -2.83 -6.96 -5.35
CA VAL A 67 -4.25 -6.57 -5.30
C VAL A 67 -4.73 -6.74 -3.87
N SER A 68 -5.30 -5.67 -3.31
CA SER A 68 -5.82 -5.66 -1.93
C SER A 68 -7.12 -6.44 -1.83
N TYR A 69 -7.32 -7.17 -0.74
CA TYR A 69 -8.58 -7.83 -0.43
C TYR A 69 -9.56 -6.93 0.36
N ILE A 70 -9.14 -5.73 0.76
CA ILE A 70 -9.98 -4.77 1.52
C ILE A 70 -11.32 -4.49 0.83
N PRO A 71 -11.42 -4.33 -0.51
CA PRO A 71 -12.70 -4.06 -1.17
C PRO A 71 -13.75 -5.16 -0.98
N ILE A 72 -13.34 -6.42 -0.71
CA ILE A 72 -14.26 -7.54 -0.44
C ILE A 72 -15.10 -7.23 0.80
N ILE A 73 -14.48 -6.67 1.83
CA ILE A 73 -15.16 -6.25 3.06
C ILE A 73 -16.22 -5.20 2.72
N GLY A 74 -15.87 -4.22 1.89
CA GLY A 74 -16.80 -3.20 1.41
C GLY A 74 -18.01 -3.79 0.66
N PHE A 75 -17.81 -4.80 -0.19
CA PHE A 75 -18.91 -5.46 -0.89
C PHE A 75 -19.83 -6.24 0.06
N ILE A 76 -19.27 -6.96 1.05
CA ILE A 76 -20.05 -7.70 2.05
C ILE A 76 -20.87 -6.74 2.92
N PHE A 77 -20.24 -5.69 3.44
CA PHE A 77 -20.93 -4.67 4.25
C PHE A 77 -21.96 -3.91 3.42
N GLY A 78 -21.66 -3.57 2.17
CA GLY A 78 -22.62 -2.92 1.26
C GLY A 78 -23.83 -3.80 0.98
N GLY A 79 -23.62 -5.08 0.68
CA GLY A 79 -24.69 -6.05 0.45
C GLY A 79 -25.61 -6.24 1.67
N PHE A 80 -25.08 -6.12 2.88
CA PHE A 80 -25.87 -6.23 4.11
C PHE A 80 -26.53 -4.89 4.51
N LEU A 81 -25.82 -3.78 4.49
CA LEU A 81 -26.30 -2.51 5.04
C LEU A 81 -27.27 -1.78 4.10
N ILE A 82 -27.03 -1.82 2.78
CA ILE A 82 -27.82 -1.04 1.81
C ILE A 82 -29.29 -1.49 1.80
N PRO A 83 -29.64 -2.79 1.68
CA PRO A 83 -31.04 -3.22 1.69
C PRO A 83 -31.76 -2.92 3.02
N ASN A 84 -31.05 -3.08 4.15
CA ASN A 84 -31.59 -2.82 5.48
C ASN A 84 -31.83 -1.32 5.74
N PHE A 85 -30.98 -0.44 5.20
CA PHE A 85 -31.15 1.01 5.32
C PHE A 85 -32.38 1.53 4.59
N PHE A 86 -32.67 0.99 3.40
CA PHE A 86 -33.85 1.37 2.60
C PHE A 86 -35.13 0.61 2.99
N GLN A 87 -35.12 -0.17 4.09
CA GLN A 87 -36.21 -1.07 4.52
C GLN A 87 -36.75 -1.97 3.39
N SER A 88 -35.93 -2.21 2.37
CA SER A 88 -36.28 -2.98 1.19
C SER A 88 -35.42 -4.24 1.22
N PHE A 89 -35.99 -5.34 1.68
CA PHE A 89 -35.35 -6.65 1.63
C PHE A 89 -35.24 -7.12 0.17
N ASN A 90 -34.20 -6.63 -0.49
CA ASN A 90 -33.95 -6.88 -1.90
C ASN A 90 -32.88 -7.97 -2.04
N ILE A 91 -33.33 -9.23 -1.91
CA ILE A 91 -32.51 -10.44 -2.09
C ILE A 91 -31.67 -10.41 -3.39
N PRO A 92 -32.18 -10.02 -4.57
CA PRO A 92 -31.36 -10.00 -5.79
C PRO A 92 -30.22 -8.98 -5.71
N LEU A 93 -30.42 -7.82 -5.07
CA LEU A 93 -29.38 -6.82 -4.86
C LEU A 93 -28.29 -7.37 -3.94
N MET A 94 -28.68 -8.04 -2.85
CA MET A 94 -27.75 -8.68 -1.92
C MET A 94 -26.90 -9.74 -2.63
N LEU A 95 -27.53 -10.61 -3.43
CA LEU A 95 -26.82 -11.63 -4.22
C LEU A 95 -25.82 -11.01 -5.21
N LEU A 96 -26.13 -9.86 -5.80
CA LEU A 96 -25.23 -9.15 -6.71
C LEU A 96 -23.97 -8.67 -5.98
N PHE A 97 -24.09 -8.09 -4.79
CA PHE A 97 -22.95 -7.68 -3.96
C PHE A 97 -22.07 -8.87 -3.55
N PHE A 98 -22.69 -9.99 -3.13
CA PHE A 98 -21.95 -11.20 -2.80
C PHE A 98 -21.25 -11.80 -4.04
N ALA A 99 -21.92 -11.84 -5.18
CA ALA A 99 -21.32 -12.29 -6.44
C ALA A 99 -20.14 -11.41 -6.83
N ALA A 100 -20.26 -10.08 -6.71
CA ALA A 100 -19.16 -9.14 -6.96
C ALA A 100 -17.98 -9.37 -6.00
N ALA A 101 -18.24 -9.64 -4.72
CA ALA A 101 -17.22 -9.96 -3.72
C ALA A 101 -16.45 -11.24 -4.10
N VAL A 102 -17.16 -12.30 -4.52
CA VAL A 102 -16.57 -13.56 -4.94
C VAL A 102 -15.74 -13.39 -6.22
N ILE A 103 -16.28 -12.72 -7.24
CA ILE A 103 -15.58 -12.47 -8.51
C ILE A 103 -14.31 -11.66 -8.26
N TYR A 104 -14.39 -10.59 -7.46
CA TYR A 104 -13.23 -9.79 -7.10
C TYR A 104 -12.21 -10.60 -6.29
N GLY A 105 -12.67 -11.44 -5.36
CA GLY A 105 -11.80 -12.33 -4.60
C GLY A 105 -11.02 -13.31 -5.48
N ILE A 106 -11.69 -13.94 -6.45
CA ILE A 106 -11.03 -14.84 -7.42
C ILE A 106 -10.03 -14.06 -8.28
N TYR A 107 -10.40 -12.87 -8.75
CA TYR A 107 -9.49 -12.00 -9.52
C TYR A 107 -8.24 -11.64 -8.70
N ALA A 108 -8.43 -11.16 -7.47
CA ALA A 108 -7.35 -10.77 -6.56
C ALA A 108 -6.45 -11.97 -6.25
N TYR A 109 -7.05 -13.13 -5.96
CA TYR A 109 -6.32 -14.37 -5.71
C TYR A 109 -5.48 -14.78 -6.93
N LYS A 110 -6.07 -14.85 -8.13
CA LYS A 110 -5.38 -15.24 -9.35
C LYS A 110 -4.25 -14.27 -9.70
N HIS A 111 -4.47 -12.97 -9.51
CA HIS A 111 -3.43 -11.97 -9.73
C HIS A 111 -2.28 -12.14 -8.72
N ASN A 112 -2.60 -12.23 -7.44
CA ASN A 112 -1.61 -12.32 -6.36
C ASN A 112 -0.84 -13.65 -6.34
N ASN A 113 -1.42 -14.72 -6.87
CA ASN A 113 -0.77 -16.02 -6.91
C ASN A 113 -0.01 -16.25 -8.22
N ASN A 114 -0.55 -15.83 -9.37
CA ASN A 114 0.03 -16.21 -10.66
C ASN A 114 0.87 -15.10 -11.28
N LYS A 115 0.46 -13.83 -11.13
CA LYS A 115 1.16 -12.70 -11.76
C LYS A 115 2.15 -12.04 -10.82
N TYR A 116 1.81 -11.91 -9.55
CA TYR A 116 2.65 -11.20 -8.59
C TYR A 116 3.99 -11.89 -8.31
N PRO A 117 4.08 -13.22 -8.04
CA PRO A 117 5.36 -13.85 -7.73
C PRO A 117 6.42 -13.70 -8.83
N PRO A 118 6.14 -13.97 -10.14
CA PRO A 118 7.16 -13.81 -11.17
C PRO A 118 7.55 -12.35 -11.37
N LEU A 119 6.61 -11.39 -11.30
CA LEU A 119 6.91 -9.96 -11.40
C LEU A 119 7.80 -9.49 -10.25
N TYR A 120 7.52 -9.95 -9.03
CA TYR A 120 8.33 -9.62 -7.86
C TYR A 120 9.73 -10.22 -7.94
N GLN A 121 9.85 -11.46 -8.43
CA GLN A 121 11.14 -12.11 -8.66
C GLN A 121 11.96 -11.44 -9.77
N ALA A 122 11.30 -10.94 -10.82
CA ALA A 122 11.94 -10.13 -11.85
C ALA A 122 12.45 -8.82 -11.26
N TRP A 123 11.61 -8.12 -10.48
CA TRP A 123 11.98 -6.89 -9.79
C TRP A 123 13.17 -7.05 -8.83
N LEU A 124 13.25 -8.16 -8.08
CA LEU A 124 14.39 -8.47 -7.19
C LEU A 124 15.73 -8.65 -7.95
N ARG A 125 15.65 -9.07 -9.22
CA ARG A 125 16.80 -9.25 -10.13
C ARG A 125 17.08 -8.04 -11.00
N SER A 126 16.27 -7.00 -10.91
CA SER A 126 16.45 -5.75 -11.64
C SER A 126 17.48 -4.84 -10.98
N TRP A 127 18.24 -4.16 -11.84
CA TRP A 127 19.27 -3.19 -11.50
C TRP A 127 18.96 -1.84 -12.14
N HIS A 128 19.36 -0.77 -11.47
CA HIS A 128 19.28 0.60 -11.94
C HIS A 128 20.68 1.20 -11.99
N CYS A 129 21.03 1.83 -13.10
CA CYS A 129 22.27 2.57 -13.22
C CYS A 129 22.08 4.03 -12.79
N ASN A 130 22.85 4.48 -11.80
CA ASN A 130 22.78 5.86 -11.30
C ASN A 130 23.41 6.89 -12.25
N LYS A 131 24.18 6.44 -13.25
CA LYS A 131 24.79 7.31 -14.27
C LYS A 131 23.83 7.61 -15.42
N CYS A 132 23.30 6.58 -16.09
CA CYS A 132 22.46 6.72 -17.28
C CYS A 132 20.96 6.55 -17.01
N GLY A 133 20.57 6.09 -15.81
CA GLY A 133 19.18 5.91 -15.42
C GLY A 133 18.50 4.63 -15.95
N THR A 134 19.20 3.82 -16.75
CA THR A 134 18.63 2.60 -17.33
C THR A 134 18.32 1.56 -16.25
N ILE A 135 17.15 0.92 -16.38
CA ILE A 135 16.76 -0.24 -15.57
C ILE A 135 16.84 -1.48 -16.46
N TYR A 136 17.48 -2.53 -15.97
CA TYR A 136 17.62 -3.79 -16.69
C TYR A 136 17.66 -4.97 -15.72
N THR A 137 17.27 -6.15 -16.20
CA THR A 137 17.39 -7.41 -15.46
C THR A 137 18.71 -8.07 -15.80
N ALA A 138 19.43 -8.55 -14.79
CA ALA A 138 20.62 -9.39 -14.98
C ALA A 138 20.23 -10.84 -15.29
#